data_AF-A0A3L7PW30-F1
#
_entry.id   AF-A0A3L7PW30-F1
#
_cell.length_a   1.000
_cell.length_b   1.000
_cell.length_c   1.000
_cell.angle_alpha   90.00
_cell.angle_beta   90.00
_cell.angle_gamma   90.00
#
_symmetry.space_group_name_H-M   'P 1'
#
loop_
_entity.id
_entity.type
_entity.pdbx_description
1 polymer ?
#
loop_
_entity_poly.entity_id
_entity_poly.type
_entity_poly.pdbx_seq_one_letter_code
_entity_poly.pdbx_strand_id
1 'polypeptide(L)'
;MERRFYESGTLLRATARVLLPWSAVAMTMATAFAPVGCGPTDAKPAAASSVEPKKLDAAIRAIDSYLAADKPSEAVFVAEKLASEAPSLMRAQEILGRALVALAMQPDLPSQDRADVMARAADAYDRAAALAPTNAALQHAAGVVSDTAMRHPQAVAHYEAAFAADPSSAQFALYLGMARARDGQAVEARRLLEAAERAMPESPDPKAALADLELRN
;
A
#
# COMPACT_ATOMS: atom_id res chain seq x y z
N MET A 1 26.74 -58.85 -1.22
CA MET A 1 27.63 -58.27 -2.24
C MET A 1 27.27 -56.81 -2.35
N GLU A 2 28.07 -55.79 -2.09
CA GLU A 2 29.45 -55.63 -1.64
C GLU A 2 29.53 -54.22 -1.03
N ARG A 3 30.39 -54.04 -0.03
CA ARG A 3 30.78 -52.75 0.56
C ARG A 3 31.91 -52.12 -0.25
N ARG A 4 32.09 -50.80 -0.12
CA ARG A 4 33.34 -50.00 -0.01
C ARG A 4 32.92 -48.53 -0.14
N PHE A 5 32.99 -47.62 0.83
CA PHE A 5 34.00 -47.32 1.85
C PHE A 5 35.43 -47.20 1.30
N TYR A 6 35.84 -45.95 1.13
CA TYR A 6 37.18 -45.37 1.33
C TYR A 6 36.86 -43.88 1.65
N GLU A 7 37.01 -43.32 2.87
CA GLU A 7 38.22 -43.13 3.70
C GLU A 7 39.39 -42.61 2.84
N SER A 8 40.21 -41.61 3.14
CA SER A 8 40.56 -40.78 4.29
C SER A 8 41.16 -39.50 3.66
N GLY A 9 41.36 -38.35 4.30
CA GLY A 9 41.79 -38.07 5.66
C GLY A 9 42.20 -36.59 5.75
N THR A 10 41.90 -35.89 6.85
CA THR A 10 42.83 -35.60 7.97
C THR A 10 43.99 -34.66 7.54
N LEU A 11 44.34 -33.50 8.14
CA LEU A 11 44.27 -32.97 9.51
C LEU A 11 44.50 -31.43 9.49
N LEU A 12 43.94 -30.76 10.52
CA LEU A 12 44.47 -29.65 11.33
C LEU A 12 45.23 -28.46 10.71
N ARG A 13 44.78 -27.26 11.11
CA ARG A 13 45.42 -26.34 12.10
C ARG A 13 44.56 -25.07 12.18
N ALA A 14 43.83 -24.77 13.26
CA ALA A 14 44.27 -24.31 14.57
C ALA A 14 45.20 -23.08 14.54
N THR A 15 44.64 -21.98 15.07
CA THR A 15 45.26 -20.82 15.73
C THR A 15 46.06 -19.80 14.92
N ALA A 16 45.56 -18.55 14.91
CA ALA A 16 46.36 -17.37 15.29
C ALA A 16 45.44 -16.15 15.53
N ARG A 17 45.14 -15.89 16.81
CA ARG A 17 44.69 -14.59 17.31
C ARG A 17 45.88 -13.63 17.17
N VAL A 18 45.80 -12.64 16.30
CA VAL A 18 46.79 -11.55 16.28
C VAL A 18 46.31 -10.47 17.26
N LEU A 19 46.95 -10.46 18.42
CA LEU A 19 46.96 -9.38 19.40
C LEU A 19 47.74 -8.22 18.79
N LEU A 20 47.08 -7.08 18.58
CA LEU A 20 47.75 -5.80 18.28
C LEU A 20 48.03 -5.08 19.62
N PRO A 21 49.25 -4.54 19.82
CA PRO A 21 49.64 -3.96 21.10
C PRO A 21 49.11 -2.54 21.30
N TRP A 22 48.66 -2.26 22.53
CA TRP A 22 48.43 -0.93 23.07
C TRP A 22 49.78 -0.19 23.26
N SER A 23 49.95 0.94 22.57
CA SER A 23 50.82 2.05 22.97
C SER A 23 50.34 3.29 22.20
N ALA A 24 49.62 4.19 22.85
CA ALA A 24 50.11 5.35 23.59
C ALA A 24 50.01 6.64 22.74
N VAL A 25 48.96 7.41 23.04
CA VAL A 25 48.93 8.87 23.25
C VAL A 25 49.67 9.76 22.23
N ALA A 26 48.90 10.50 21.43
CA ALA A 26 49.20 11.89 21.14
C ALA A 26 47.89 12.69 21.10
N MET A 27 47.70 13.48 22.14
CA MET A 27 46.64 14.44 22.34
C MET A 27 46.97 15.71 21.54
N THR A 28 46.14 16.06 20.56
CA THR A 28 46.10 17.43 20.02
C THR A 28 44.65 17.89 20.03
N MET A 29 44.33 18.72 21.03
CA MET A 29 43.15 19.57 21.03
C MET A 29 43.22 20.55 19.85
N ALA A 30 42.21 20.52 19.00
CA ALA A 30 41.85 21.65 18.15
C ALA A 30 40.35 21.89 18.33
N THR A 31 40.02 22.82 19.22
CA THR A 31 38.67 23.36 19.38
C THR A 31 38.34 24.19 18.14
N ALA A 32 37.51 23.65 17.25
CA ALA A 32 36.85 24.42 16.19
C ALA A 32 35.35 24.49 16.52
N PHE A 33 34.96 25.65 17.02
CA PHE A 33 33.59 26.07 17.25
C PHE A 33 32.93 26.29 15.87
N ALA A 34 31.99 25.44 15.48
CA ALA A 34 31.19 25.62 14.26
C ALA A 34 29.79 26.14 14.65
N PRO A 35 29.25 27.16 13.96
CA PRO A 35 27.91 27.66 14.25
C PRO A 35 26.87 26.64 13.80
N VAL A 36 25.73 26.64 14.49
CA VAL A 36 24.48 25.97 14.11
C VAL A 36 24.12 26.38 12.68
N GLY A 37 24.47 25.52 11.73
CA GLY A 37 24.01 25.60 10.35
C GLY A 37 22.85 24.64 10.18
N CYS A 38 21.69 25.16 9.78
CA CYS A 38 20.62 24.37 9.19
C CYS A 38 21.24 23.36 8.23
N GLY A 39 21.10 22.07 8.52
CA GLY A 39 21.42 21.03 7.55
C GLY A 39 20.57 21.25 6.30
N PRO A 40 21.13 21.16 5.09
CA PRO A 40 20.30 21.08 3.90
C PRO A 40 19.47 19.80 4.03
N THR A 41 18.16 19.94 3.98
CA THR A 41 17.28 18.82 3.69
C THR A 41 17.64 18.32 2.30
N ASP A 42 18.51 17.31 2.22
CA ASP A 42 18.67 16.46 1.05
C ASP A 42 17.43 15.56 0.91
N ALA A 43 16.25 16.18 0.87
CA ALA A 43 15.11 15.60 0.20
C ALA A 43 15.45 15.69 -1.29
N LYS A 44 16.09 14.62 -1.79
CA LYS A 44 16.21 14.35 -3.22
C LYS A 44 14.86 14.70 -3.86
N PRO A 45 14.78 15.64 -4.82
CA PRO A 45 13.51 15.99 -5.42
C PRO A 45 12.93 14.70 -5.99
N ALA A 46 11.73 14.34 -5.50
CA ALA A 46 10.94 13.27 -6.09
C ALA A 46 10.95 13.54 -7.59
N ALA A 47 11.49 12.59 -8.37
CA ALA A 47 11.73 12.77 -9.79
C ALA A 47 10.46 13.33 -10.42
N ALA A 48 10.53 14.60 -10.84
CA ALA A 48 9.42 15.28 -11.47
C ALA A 48 8.93 14.39 -12.62
N SER A 49 7.63 14.12 -12.64
CA SER A 49 6.95 13.35 -13.68
C SER A 49 7.53 13.69 -15.05
N SER A 50 8.12 12.70 -15.73
CA SER A 50 8.63 12.81 -17.09
C SER A 50 7.51 13.01 -18.13
N VAL A 51 6.25 12.88 -17.72
CA VAL A 51 5.10 13.05 -18.61
C VAL A 51 4.71 14.51 -18.70
N GLU A 52 4.68 15.03 -19.92
CA GLU A 52 4.17 16.36 -20.22
C GLU A 52 2.70 16.51 -19.75
N PRO A 53 2.32 17.62 -19.09
CA PRO A 53 0.96 17.80 -18.57
C PRO A 53 -0.13 17.61 -19.63
N LYS A 54 0.09 18.11 -20.85
CA LYS A 54 -0.85 17.93 -21.97
C LYS A 54 -1.05 16.45 -22.35
N LYS A 55 0.02 15.64 -22.30
CA LYS A 55 -0.02 14.21 -22.60
C LYS A 55 -0.77 13.46 -21.49
N LEU A 56 -0.55 13.83 -20.24
CA LEU A 56 -1.30 13.32 -19.09
C LEU A 56 -2.80 13.62 -19.25
N ASP A 57 -3.17 14.88 -19.48
CA ASP A 57 -4.57 15.29 -19.65
C ASP A 57 -5.25 14.57 -20.83
N ALA A 58 -4.53 14.38 -21.93
CA ALA A 58 -5.03 13.63 -23.08
C ALA A 58 -5.27 12.15 -22.75
N ALA A 59 -4.36 11.51 -22.02
CA ALA A 59 -4.51 10.13 -21.57
C ALA A 59 -5.71 9.98 -20.62
N ILE A 60 -5.87 10.90 -19.66
CA ILE A 60 -7.01 10.92 -18.73
C ILE A 60 -8.33 11.01 -19.50
N ARG A 61 -8.46 11.97 -20.41
CA ARG A 61 -9.67 12.13 -21.21
C ARG A 61 -9.99 10.90 -22.05
N ALA A 62 -8.97 10.25 -22.63
CA ALA A 62 -9.16 9.02 -23.39
C ALA A 62 -9.68 7.89 -22.50
N ILE A 63 -9.08 7.71 -21.31
CA ILE A 63 -9.49 6.69 -20.33
C ILE A 63 -10.93 6.93 -19.87
N ASP A 64 -11.27 8.16 -19.46
CA ASP A 64 -12.63 8.49 -19.03
C ASP A 64 -13.65 8.28 -20.17
N SER A 65 -13.28 8.61 -21.41
CA SER A 65 -14.12 8.35 -22.59
C SER A 65 -14.34 6.86 -22.83
N TYR A 66 -13.33 6.01 -22.64
CA TYR A 66 -13.49 4.56 -22.78
C TYR A 66 -14.35 3.98 -21.66
N LEU A 67 -14.16 4.42 -20.42
CA LEU A 67 -15.00 4.00 -19.29
C LEU A 67 -16.46 4.41 -19.47
N ALA A 68 -16.72 5.63 -19.94
CA ALA A 68 -18.07 6.10 -20.26
C ALA A 68 -18.72 5.34 -21.43
N ALA A 69 -17.91 4.78 -22.33
CA ALA A 69 -18.36 3.96 -23.45
C ALA A 69 -18.45 2.45 -23.11
N ASP A 70 -18.30 2.08 -21.83
CA ASP A 70 -18.28 0.69 -21.34
C ASP A 70 -17.20 -0.17 -22.04
N LYS A 71 -16.01 0.42 -22.19
CA LYS A 71 -14.83 -0.18 -22.82
C LYS A 71 -13.65 -0.24 -21.85
N PRO A 72 -13.75 -0.99 -20.74
CA PRO A 72 -12.73 -0.95 -19.69
C PRO A 72 -11.41 -1.60 -20.13
N SER A 73 -11.41 -2.54 -21.09
CA SER A 73 -10.19 -3.14 -21.62
C SER A 73 -9.30 -2.11 -22.33
N GLU A 74 -9.91 -1.24 -23.15
CA GLU A 74 -9.22 -0.14 -23.81
C GLU A 74 -8.76 0.92 -22.80
N ALA A 75 -9.58 1.20 -21.78
CA ALA A 75 -9.20 2.08 -20.68
C ALA A 75 -7.95 1.54 -19.94
N VAL A 76 -7.92 0.25 -19.62
CA VAL A 76 -6.78 -0.43 -18.98
C VAL A 76 -5.54 -0.33 -19.87
N PHE A 77 -5.65 -0.60 -21.17
CA PHE A 77 -4.50 -0.51 -22.09
C PHE A 77 -3.85 0.89 -22.07
N VAL A 78 -4.65 1.96 -22.13
CA VAL A 78 -4.13 3.33 -22.08
C VAL A 78 -3.55 3.64 -20.70
N ALA A 79 -4.21 3.20 -19.62
CA ALA A 79 -3.76 3.42 -18.26
C ALA A 79 -2.44 2.69 -17.93
N GLU A 80 -2.26 1.45 -18.42
CA GLU A 80 -1.01 0.69 -18.26
C GLU A 80 0.15 1.36 -18.98
N LYS A 81 -0.09 1.86 -20.20
CA LYS A 81 0.91 2.64 -20.92
C LYS A 81 1.31 3.88 -20.12
N LEU A 82 0.34 4.63 -19.61
CA LEU A 82 0.62 5.81 -18.79
C LEU A 82 1.40 5.46 -17.50
N ALA A 83 0.98 4.41 -16.80
CA ALA A 83 1.62 3.96 -15.56
C ALA A 83 3.04 3.40 -15.76
N SER A 84 3.32 2.79 -16.92
CA SER A 84 4.65 2.30 -17.27
C SER A 84 5.61 3.42 -17.70
N GLU A 85 5.11 4.46 -18.36
CA GLU A 85 5.88 5.67 -18.68
C GLU A 85 6.15 6.54 -17.43
N ALA A 86 5.25 6.48 -16.44
CA ALA A 86 5.30 7.30 -15.23
C ALA A 86 5.04 6.50 -13.94
N PRO A 87 5.94 5.57 -13.56
CA PRO A 87 5.71 4.69 -12.42
C PRO A 87 5.63 5.43 -11.08
N SER A 88 6.30 6.59 -10.96
CA SER A 88 6.27 7.44 -9.76
C SER A 88 5.17 8.50 -9.76
N LEU A 89 4.33 8.57 -10.81
CA LEU A 89 3.21 9.50 -10.85
C LEU A 89 2.00 8.86 -10.15
N MET A 90 1.67 9.34 -8.95
CA MET A 90 0.54 8.84 -8.15
C MET A 90 -0.74 8.72 -8.99
N ARG A 91 -1.08 9.78 -9.72
CA ARG A 91 -2.30 9.84 -10.52
C ARG A 91 -2.35 8.79 -11.63
N ALA A 92 -1.20 8.40 -12.20
CA ALA A 92 -1.14 7.35 -13.21
C ALA A 92 -1.48 5.97 -12.60
N GLN A 93 -0.93 5.68 -11.41
CA GLN A 93 -1.21 4.44 -10.69
C GLN A 93 -2.68 4.38 -10.22
N GLU A 94 -3.22 5.49 -9.70
CA GLU A 94 -4.62 5.58 -9.28
C GLU A 94 -5.58 5.31 -10.45
N ILE A 95 -5.34 5.91 -11.62
CA ILE A 95 -6.19 5.72 -12.79
C ILE A 95 -6.11 4.29 -13.33
N LEU A 96 -4.92 3.68 -13.32
CA LEU A 96 -4.78 2.26 -13.64
C LEU A 96 -5.62 1.40 -12.70
N GLY A 97 -5.55 1.65 -11.39
CA GLY A 97 -6.39 0.97 -10.40
C GLY A 97 -7.88 1.12 -10.71
N ARG A 98 -8.36 2.35 -10.99
CA ARG A 98 -9.76 2.61 -11.37
C ARG A 98 -10.19 1.86 -12.63
N ALA A 99 -9.36 1.85 -13.68
CA ALA A 99 -9.66 1.15 -14.93
C ALA A 99 -9.73 -0.37 -14.72
N LEU A 100 -8.83 -0.93 -13.90
CA LEU A 100 -8.84 -2.35 -13.55
C LEU A 100 -10.05 -2.74 -12.70
N VAL A 101 -10.47 -1.90 -11.75
CA VAL A 101 -11.74 -2.10 -11.02
C VAL A 101 -12.91 -2.16 -12.00
N ALA A 102 -13.00 -1.21 -12.93
CA ALA A 102 -14.07 -1.19 -13.93
C ALA A 102 -14.08 -2.46 -14.80
N LEU A 103 -12.90 -2.95 -15.19
CA LEU A 103 -12.77 -4.21 -15.91
C LEU A 103 -13.24 -5.41 -15.06
N ALA A 104 -12.84 -5.47 -13.79
CA ALA A 104 -13.23 -6.55 -12.89
C ALA A 104 -14.75 -6.58 -12.61
N MET A 105 -15.42 -5.43 -12.68
CA MET A 105 -16.87 -5.34 -12.51
C MET A 105 -17.67 -5.77 -13.74
N GLN A 106 -17.01 -6.09 -14.86
CA GLN A 106 -17.70 -6.57 -16.04
C GLN A 106 -18.38 -7.93 -15.78
N PRO A 107 -19.67 -8.07 -16.17
CA PRO A 107 -20.45 -9.26 -15.87
C PRO A 107 -19.98 -10.49 -16.66
N ASP A 108 -19.43 -10.27 -17.85
CA ASP A 108 -18.91 -11.29 -18.77
C ASP A 108 -17.48 -11.74 -18.44
N LEU A 109 -16.77 -11.01 -17.57
CA LEU A 109 -15.43 -11.43 -17.12
C LEU A 109 -15.52 -12.69 -16.26
N PRO A 110 -14.81 -13.78 -16.60
CA PRO A 110 -14.77 -14.99 -15.79
C PRO A 110 -14.31 -14.72 -14.35
N SER A 111 -14.81 -15.50 -13.38
CA SER A 111 -14.52 -15.27 -11.95
C SER A 111 -13.03 -15.32 -11.61
N GLN A 112 -12.26 -16.20 -12.25
CA GLN A 112 -10.82 -16.29 -12.07
C GLN A 112 -10.12 -15.03 -12.60
N ASP A 113 -10.42 -14.64 -13.83
CA ASP A 113 -9.87 -13.43 -14.44
C ASP A 113 -10.25 -12.19 -13.63
N ARG A 114 -11.48 -12.14 -13.09
CA ARG A 114 -11.94 -11.10 -12.18
C ARG A 114 -11.08 -11.01 -10.91
N ALA A 115 -10.76 -12.15 -10.30
CA ALA A 115 -9.91 -12.17 -9.11
C ALA A 115 -8.49 -11.66 -9.42
N ASP A 116 -7.91 -12.10 -10.55
CA ASP A 116 -6.57 -11.69 -10.98
C ASP A 116 -6.53 -10.19 -11.36
N VAL A 117 -7.56 -9.68 -12.03
CA VAL A 117 -7.70 -8.25 -12.35
C VAL A 117 -7.90 -7.42 -11.08
N MET A 118 -8.71 -7.89 -10.12
CA MET A 118 -8.90 -7.19 -8.85
C MET A 118 -7.61 -7.15 -8.02
N ALA A 119 -6.81 -8.21 -8.04
CA ALA A 119 -5.48 -8.23 -7.42
C ALA A 119 -4.53 -7.20 -8.06
N ARG A 120 -4.54 -7.07 -9.39
CA ARG A 120 -3.78 -6.02 -10.11
C ARG A 120 -4.29 -4.62 -9.76
N ALA A 121 -5.60 -4.45 -9.59
CA ALA A 121 -6.17 -3.18 -9.16
C ALA A 121 -5.64 -2.79 -7.77
N ALA A 122 -5.62 -3.74 -6.82
CA ALA A 122 -5.04 -3.54 -5.50
C ALA A 122 -3.57 -3.13 -5.60
N ASP A 123 -2.74 -3.82 -6.40
CA ASP A 123 -1.34 -3.44 -6.60
C ASP A 123 -1.15 -2.01 -7.12
N ALA A 124 -2.04 -1.55 -8.01
CA ALA A 124 -1.99 -0.19 -8.54
C ALA A 124 -2.39 0.85 -7.48
N TYR A 125 -3.41 0.56 -6.68
CA TYR A 125 -3.80 1.43 -5.56
C TYR A 125 -2.76 1.46 -4.44
N ASP A 126 -2.12 0.34 -4.11
CA ASP A 126 -1.03 0.28 -3.13
C ASP A 126 0.12 1.22 -3.55
N ARG A 127 0.49 1.19 -4.83
CA ARG A 127 1.50 2.12 -5.39
C ARG A 127 1.04 3.57 -5.33
N ALA A 128 -0.20 3.85 -5.71
CA ALA A 128 -0.76 5.21 -5.64
C ALA A 128 -0.73 5.73 -4.20
N ALA A 129 -1.18 4.94 -3.23
CA ALA A 129 -1.21 5.27 -1.81
C ALA A 129 0.22 5.48 -1.24
N ALA A 130 1.19 4.66 -1.66
CA ALA A 130 2.60 4.83 -1.27
C ALA A 130 3.19 6.15 -1.77
N LEU A 131 2.72 6.66 -2.91
CA LEU A 131 3.16 7.94 -3.48
C LEU A 131 2.47 9.15 -2.84
N ALA A 132 1.35 8.96 -2.13
CA ALA A 132 0.62 10.00 -1.41
C ALA A 132 0.08 9.50 -0.07
N PRO A 133 0.97 9.18 0.90
CA PRO A 133 0.59 8.45 2.12
C PRO A 133 -0.40 9.20 3.03
N THR A 134 -0.46 10.53 2.95
CA THR A 134 -1.36 11.38 3.74
C THR A 134 -2.69 11.66 3.05
N ASN A 135 -2.92 11.14 1.84
CA ASN A 135 -4.18 11.32 1.13
C ASN A 135 -5.22 10.33 1.67
N ALA A 136 -6.04 10.76 2.62
CA ALA A 136 -7.02 9.92 3.30
C ALA A 136 -8.00 9.24 2.32
N ALA A 137 -8.48 9.96 1.31
CA ALA A 137 -9.39 9.43 0.31
C ALA A 137 -8.74 8.33 -0.54
N LEU A 138 -7.46 8.49 -0.89
CA LEU A 138 -6.71 7.49 -1.63
C LEU A 138 -6.40 6.25 -0.79
N GLN A 139 -6.03 6.45 0.48
CA GLN A 139 -5.86 5.33 1.43
C GLN A 139 -7.16 4.55 1.58
N HIS A 140 -8.28 5.25 1.73
CA HIS A 140 -9.60 4.62 1.80
C HIS A 140 -9.92 3.82 0.52
N ALA A 141 -9.70 4.40 -0.66
CA ALA A 141 -9.91 3.70 -1.93
C ALA A 141 -9.02 2.45 -2.06
N ALA A 142 -7.74 2.53 -1.66
CA ALA A 142 -6.84 1.38 -1.63
C ALA A 142 -7.33 0.30 -0.65
N GLY A 143 -7.89 0.70 0.49
CA GLY A 143 -8.53 -0.20 1.45
C GLY A 143 -9.71 -0.96 0.85
N VAL A 144 -10.63 -0.25 0.17
CA VAL A 144 -11.79 -0.85 -0.50
C VAL A 144 -11.39 -1.85 -1.56
N VAL A 145 -10.42 -1.48 -2.41
CA VAL A 145 -9.97 -2.36 -3.49
C VAL A 145 -9.21 -3.57 -2.93
N SER A 146 -8.37 -3.39 -1.92
CA SER A 146 -7.70 -4.49 -1.23
C SER A 146 -8.70 -5.45 -0.58
N ASP A 147 -9.75 -4.93 0.06
CA ASP A 147 -10.76 -5.77 0.69
C ASP A 147 -11.55 -6.58 -0.34
N THR A 148 -11.91 -5.95 -1.46
CA THR A 148 -12.57 -6.60 -2.60
C THR A 148 -11.66 -7.66 -3.25
N ALA A 149 -10.34 -7.42 -3.26
CA ALA A 149 -9.33 -8.38 -3.71
C ALA A 149 -9.05 -9.51 -2.68
N MET A 150 -9.81 -9.58 -1.58
CA MET A 150 -9.59 -10.53 -0.47
C MET A 150 -8.22 -10.38 0.22
N ARG A 151 -7.56 -9.24 0.05
CA ARG A 151 -6.27 -8.88 0.67
C ARG A 151 -6.51 -8.18 2.01
N HIS A 152 -7.19 -8.88 2.92
CA HIS A 152 -7.69 -8.28 4.16
C HIS A 152 -6.61 -7.59 5.03
N PRO A 153 -5.38 -8.12 5.19
CA PRO A 153 -4.35 -7.41 5.95
C PRO A 153 -3.95 -6.06 5.35
N GLN A 154 -3.87 -5.96 4.02
CA GLN A 154 -3.60 -4.70 3.32
C GLN A 154 -4.78 -3.74 3.47
N ALA A 155 -6.01 -4.25 3.37
CA ALA A 155 -7.21 -3.44 3.57
C ALA A 155 -7.24 -2.79 4.95
N VAL A 156 -6.94 -3.54 6.02
CA VAL A 156 -6.84 -3.01 7.39
C VAL A 156 -5.81 -1.89 7.47
N ALA A 157 -4.60 -2.10 6.95
CA ALA A 157 -3.54 -1.07 6.98
C ALA A 157 -3.94 0.22 6.25
N HIS A 158 -4.59 0.10 5.10
CA HIS A 158 -5.09 1.25 4.34
C HIS A 158 -6.24 1.97 5.04
N TYR A 159 -7.19 1.25 5.63
CA TYR A 159 -8.27 1.86 6.40
C TYR A 159 -7.76 2.53 7.69
N GLU A 160 -6.76 1.95 8.36
CA GLU A 160 -6.07 2.59 9.48
C GLU A 160 -5.42 3.90 9.04
N ALA A 161 -4.70 3.91 7.92
CA ALA A 161 -4.08 5.12 7.39
C ALA A 161 -5.11 6.20 7.01
N ALA A 162 -6.25 5.80 6.41
CA ALA A 162 -7.34 6.71 6.10
C ALA A 162 -7.95 7.32 7.36
N PHE A 163 -8.25 6.49 8.36
CA PHE A 163 -8.80 6.93 9.65
C PHE A 163 -7.80 7.79 10.44
N ALA A 164 -6.51 7.50 10.39
CA ALA A 164 -5.48 8.31 11.04
C ALA A 164 -5.34 9.70 10.40
N ALA A 165 -5.53 9.80 9.09
CA ALA A 165 -5.48 11.07 8.36
C ALA A 165 -6.72 11.94 8.60
N ASP A 166 -7.90 11.34 8.81
CA ASP A 166 -9.11 12.04 9.26
C ASP A 166 -9.92 11.19 10.26
N PRO A 167 -9.63 11.32 11.57
CA PRO A 167 -10.34 10.57 12.62
C PRO A 167 -11.80 10.99 12.80
N SER A 168 -12.22 12.10 12.20
CA SER A 168 -13.60 12.61 12.30
C SER A 168 -14.53 12.00 11.24
N SER A 169 -13.97 11.36 10.22
CA SER A 169 -14.72 10.69 9.17
C SER A 169 -15.41 9.43 9.69
N ALA A 170 -16.73 9.52 9.84
CA ALA A 170 -17.57 8.38 10.20
C ALA A 170 -17.49 7.23 9.18
N GLN A 171 -17.28 7.56 7.90
CA GLN A 171 -17.09 6.56 6.84
C GLN A 171 -15.80 5.76 7.06
N PHE A 172 -14.69 6.43 7.40
CA PHE A 172 -13.42 5.74 7.66
C PHE A 172 -13.50 4.90 8.93
N ALA A 173 -14.19 5.39 9.96
CA ALA A 173 -14.48 4.60 11.16
C ALA A 173 -15.30 3.34 10.82
N LEU A 174 -16.34 3.46 9.98
CA LEU A 174 -17.16 2.33 9.54
C LEU A 174 -16.33 1.24 8.85
N TYR A 175 -15.57 1.60 7.80
CA TYR A 175 -14.79 0.61 7.06
C TYR A 175 -13.66 -0.01 7.89
N LEU A 176 -12.97 0.78 8.73
CA LEU A 176 -11.98 0.22 9.65
C LEU A 176 -12.66 -0.72 10.66
N GLY A 177 -13.83 -0.36 11.19
CA GLY A 177 -14.61 -1.19 12.09
C GLY A 177 -15.01 -2.53 11.47
N MET A 178 -15.52 -2.51 10.23
CA MET A 178 -15.82 -3.73 9.47
C MET A 178 -14.58 -4.59 9.22
N ALA A 179 -13.46 -3.97 8.86
CA ALA A 179 -12.20 -4.69 8.63
C ALA A 179 -11.66 -5.31 9.93
N ARG A 180 -11.73 -4.60 11.05
CA ARG A 180 -11.38 -5.12 12.38
C ARG A 180 -12.29 -6.25 12.85
N ALA A 181 -13.59 -6.18 12.54
CA ALA A 181 -14.51 -7.28 12.84
C ALA A 181 -14.09 -8.56 12.10
N ARG A 182 -13.70 -8.45 10.83
CA ARG A 182 -13.19 -9.57 10.02
C ARG A 182 -11.87 -10.14 10.55
N ASP A 183 -11.00 -9.27 11.06
CA ASP A 183 -9.72 -9.63 11.68
C ASP A 183 -9.85 -10.20 13.11
N GLY A 184 -11.08 -10.36 13.61
CA GLY A 184 -11.35 -10.88 14.96
C GLY A 184 -11.12 -9.89 16.10
N GLN A 185 -10.85 -8.61 15.78
CA GLN A 185 -10.64 -7.53 16.75
C GLN A 185 -11.98 -6.95 17.21
N ALA A 186 -12.85 -7.79 17.78
CA ALA A 186 -14.26 -7.48 18.05
C ALA A 186 -14.49 -6.25 18.94
N VAL A 187 -13.65 -6.05 19.96
CA VAL A 187 -13.77 -4.89 20.88
C VAL A 187 -13.54 -3.57 20.13
N GLU A 188 -12.48 -3.51 19.33
CA GLU A 188 -12.13 -2.31 18.58
C GLU A 188 -13.13 -2.06 17.45
N ALA A 189 -13.55 -3.14 16.76
CA ALA A 189 -14.60 -3.08 15.75
C ALA A 189 -15.89 -2.46 16.31
N ARG A 190 -16.39 -2.95 17.45
CA ARG A 190 -17.60 -2.41 18.10
C ARG A 190 -17.46 -0.93 18.38
N ARG A 191 -16.35 -0.51 18.99
CA ARG A 191 -16.09 0.91 19.32
C ARG A 191 -16.17 1.82 18.09
N LEU A 192 -15.53 1.39 17.00
CA LEU A 192 -15.51 2.14 15.73
C LEU A 192 -16.91 2.20 15.09
N LEU A 193 -17.63 1.08 15.07
CA LEU A 193 -18.96 0.98 14.46
C LEU A 193 -20.01 1.75 15.26
N GLU A 194 -19.97 1.75 16.59
CA GLU A 194 -20.86 2.57 17.44
C GLU A 194 -20.60 4.07 17.29
N ALA A 195 -19.35 4.47 17.02
CA ALA A 195 -19.04 5.85 16.67
C ALA A 195 -19.59 6.22 15.29
N ALA A 196 -19.44 5.33 14.30
CA ALA A 196 -19.99 5.51 12.96
C ALA A 196 -21.53 5.57 12.96
N GLU A 197 -22.21 4.72 13.73
CA GLU A 197 -23.67 4.73 13.87
C GLU A 197 -24.18 6.06 14.43
N ARG A 198 -23.56 6.57 15.50
CA ARG A 198 -23.94 7.85 16.10
C ARG A 198 -23.74 9.03 15.14
N ALA A 199 -22.71 8.98 14.31
CA ALA A 199 -22.40 10.03 13.35
C ALA A 199 -23.21 9.92 12.04
N MET A 200 -23.72 8.73 11.70
CA MET A 200 -24.50 8.46 10.49
C MET A 200 -25.85 7.81 10.84
N PRO A 201 -26.76 8.50 11.55
CA PRO A 201 -28.00 7.92 12.07
C PRO A 201 -28.96 7.39 10.99
N GLU A 202 -28.89 7.99 9.78
CA GLU A 202 -29.70 7.61 8.62
C GLU A 202 -29.06 6.48 7.79
N SER A 203 -27.78 6.15 8.03
CA SER A 203 -27.12 5.05 7.33
C SER A 203 -27.46 3.71 8.00
N PRO A 204 -27.90 2.70 7.23
CA PRO A 204 -28.10 1.36 7.78
C PRO A 204 -26.78 0.62 8.00
N ASP A 205 -25.67 1.05 7.37
CA ASP A 205 -24.44 0.26 7.29
C ASP A 205 -23.78 0.00 8.66
N PRO A 206 -23.62 1.00 9.56
CA PRO A 206 -23.04 0.74 10.88
C PRO A 206 -23.87 -0.23 11.71
N LYS A 207 -25.20 -0.15 11.62
CA LYS A 207 -26.13 -1.05 12.33
C LYS A 207 -26.03 -2.47 11.81
N ALA A 208 -25.99 -2.63 10.48
CA ALA A 208 -25.79 -3.93 9.86
C ALA A 208 -24.44 -4.55 10.27
N ALA A 209 -23.37 -3.75 10.26
CA ALA A 209 -22.04 -4.21 10.68
C ALA A 209 -21.98 -4.61 12.17
N LEU A 210 -22.68 -3.89 13.06
CA LEU A 210 -22.78 -4.25 14.48
C LEU A 210 -23.57 -5.55 14.68
N ALA A 211 -24.69 -5.72 13.98
CA ALA A 211 -25.46 -6.96 14.02
C ALA A 211 -24.63 -8.15 13.52
N ASP A 212 -23.92 -7.99 12.41
CA ASP A 212 -23.00 -9.01 11.88
C ASP A 212 -21.87 -9.35 12.85
N LEU A 213 -21.37 -8.37 13.60
CA LEU A 213 -20.35 -8.59 14.64
C LEU A 213 -20.91 -9.38 15.83
N GLU A 214 -22.15 -9.12 16.22
CA GLU A 214 -22.82 -9.82 17.33
C GLU A 214 -23.12 -11.29 17.01
N LEU A 215 -23.48 -11.59 15.76
CA LEU A 215 -23.73 -12.97 15.30
C LEU A 215 -22.46 -13.83 15.24
N ARG A 216 -21.27 -13.23 15.27
CA ARG A 216 -19.97 -13.91 15.20
C ARG A 216 -19.36 -14.25 16.56
N ASN A 217 -19.90 -13.71 17.65
CA ASN A 217 -19.49 -13.95 19.03
C ASN A 217 -20.32 -15.06 19.71
#